data_AF-A0A381ZBE4-F1
#
_entry.id   AF-A0A381ZBE4-F1
#
_cell.length_a   1.000
_cell.length_b   1.000
_cell.length_c   1.000
_cell.angle_alpha   90.00
_cell.angle_beta   90.00
_cell.angle_gamma   90.00
#
_symmetry.space_group_name_H-M   'P 1'
#
loop_
_entity.id
_entity.type
_entity.pdbx_description
1 polymer ?
#
loop_
_entity_poly.entity_id
_entity_poly.type
_entity_poly.pdbx_seq_one_letter_code
_entity_poly.pdbx_strand_id
1 'polypeptide(L)'
;MILDLEPIHKSDKAKLRKIYTSFGENEARRVKAIETATNHDVKAVEYYIRERLDKMNKKRLFPWVHFALTSEDVNNLSYSLMWQSAVIDVYIPDLST
;
A
#
# COMPACT_ATOMS: atom_id res chain seq x y z
N MET A 1 -25.75 -1.30 -8.61
CA MET A 1 -25.07 -1.86 -9.80
C MET A 1 -23.58 -1.82 -9.49
N ILE A 2 -22.93 -2.98 -9.31
CA ILE A 2 -21.48 -3.02 -9.17
C ILE A 2 -20.92 -2.53 -10.50
N LEU A 3 -20.11 -1.47 -10.50
CA LEU A 3 -19.42 -1.05 -11.72
C LEU A 3 -18.52 -2.19 -12.15
N ASP A 4 -18.61 -2.65 -13.40
CA ASP A 4 -17.67 -3.65 -13.88
C ASP A 4 -16.25 -3.07 -13.89
N LEU A 5 -15.33 -3.78 -13.25
CA LEU A 5 -13.91 -3.43 -13.28
C LEU A 5 -13.29 -4.01 -14.56
N GLU A 6 -13.05 -3.16 -15.55
CA GLU A 6 -12.34 -3.57 -16.76
C GLU A 6 -10.92 -4.06 -16.44
N PRO A 7 -10.39 -5.03 -17.21
CA PRO A 7 -9.01 -5.48 -17.04
C PRO A 7 -8.00 -4.32 -17.10
N ILE A 8 -7.18 -4.19 -16.06
CA ILE A 8 -6.15 -3.15 -16.00
C ILE A 8 -5.07 -3.45 -17.05
N HIS A 9 -4.79 -2.48 -17.92
CA HIS A 9 -3.77 -2.61 -18.97
C HIS A 9 -2.36 -2.86 -18.38
N LYS A 10 -1.49 -3.57 -19.11
CA LYS A 10 -0.15 -3.96 -18.63
C LYS A 10 0.70 -2.75 -18.21
N SER A 11 0.63 -1.65 -18.96
CA SER A 11 1.33 -0.40 -18.63
C SER A 11 0.86 0.21 -17.31
N ASP A 12 -0.44 0.11 -17.00
CA ASP A 12 -1.00 0.63 -15.76
C ASP A 12 -0.65 -0.25 -14.57
N LYS A 13 -0.63 -1.58 -14.75
CA LYS A 13 -0.14 -2.51 -13.70
C LYS A 13 1.28 -2.16 -13.25
N ALA A 14 2.18 -1.85 -14.20
CA ALA A 14 3.55 -1.45 -13.87
C ALA A 14 3.59 -0.14 -13.07
N LYS A 15 2.79 0.87 -13.46
CA LYS A 15 2.70 2.15 -12.73
C LYS A 15 2.10 1.97 -11.34
N LEU A 16 1.10 1.10 -11.18
CA LEU A 16 0.50 0.78 -9.87
C LEU A 16 1.52 0.11 -8.95
N ARG A 17 2.29 -0.87 -9.45
CA ARG A 17 3.35 -1.51 -8.66
C ARG A 17 4.43 -0.52 -8.23
N LYS A 18 4.73 0.48 -9.08
CA LYS A 18 5.69 1.54 -8.76
C LYS A 18 5.34 2.31 -7.48
N ILE A 19 4.07 2.34 -7.05
CA ILE A 19 3.65 3.00 -5.81
C ILE A 19 4.37 2.42 -4.58
N TYR A 20 4.53 1.08 -4.51
CA TYR A 20 5.22 0.44 -3.39
C TYR A 20 6.69 0.14 -3.69
N THR A 21 7.06 -0.18 -4.93
CA THR A 21 8.46 -0.50 -5.26
C THR A 21 9.37 0.73 -5.28
N SER A 22 8.82 1.94 -5.35
CA SER A 22 9.56 3.20 -5.21
C SER A 22 9.18 3.94 -3.91
N PHE A 23 8.58 3.24 -2.95
CA PHE A 23 8.20 3.84 -1.68
C PHE A 23 9.45 4.13 -0.84
N GLY A 24 9.59 5.38 -0.40
CA GLY A 24 10.69 5.82 0.44
C GLY A 24 10.25 6.80 1.51
N GLU A 25 11.22 7.54 2.05
CA GLU A 25 10.99 8.43 3.19
C GLU A 25 9.99 9.57 2.89
N ASN A 26 10.03 10.12 1.67
CA ASN A 26 9.10 11.18 1.26
C ASN A 26 7.65 10.68 1.23
N GLU A 27 7.44 9.48 0.73
CA GLU A 27 6.15 8.79 0.73
C GLU A 27 5.66 8.51 2.15
N ALA A 28 6.55 8.02 3.02
CA ALA A 28 6.24 7.78 4.43
C ALA A 28 5.81 9.08 5.14
N ARG A 29 6.55 10.18 4.93
CA ARG A 29 6.17 11.50 5.46
C ARG A 29 4.81 11.96 4.93
N ARG A 30 4.51 11.70 3.65
CA ARG A 30 3.19 12.03 3.08
C ARG A 30 2.08 11.24 3.76
N VAL A 31 2.27 9.93 3.99
CA VAL A 31 1.30 9.09 4.73
C VAL A 31 1.09 9.66 6.13
N LYS A 32 2.15 10.00 6.89
CA LYS A 32 2.03 10.60 8.23
C LYS A 32 1.28 11.95 8.22
N ALA A 33 1.49 12.77 7.20
CA ALA A 33 0.77 14.04 7.05
C ALA A 33 -0.74 13.81 6.84
N ILE A 34 -1.11 12.79 6.05
CA ILE A 34 -2.52 12.40 5.86
C ILE A 34 -3.09 11.81 7.16
N GLU A 35 -2.31 11.00 7.86
CA GLU A 35 -2.69 10.38 9.14
C GLU A 35 -3.02 11.42 10.21
N THR A 36 -2.33 12.55 10.21
CA THR A 36 -2.63 13.67 11.12
C THR A 36 -4.06 14.18 10.94
N ALA A 37 -4.60 14.14 9.71
CA ALA A 37 -5.98 14.54 9.41
C ALA A 37 -7.00 13.41 9.60
N THR A 38 -6.61 12.15 9.34
CA THR A 38 -7.52 11.00 9.46
C THR A 38 -7.57 10.39 10.86
N ASN A 39 -6.54 10.64 11.68
CA ASN A 39 -6.29 9.97 12.97
C ASN A 39 -6.33 8.43 12.87
N HIS A 40 -5.95 7.89 11.71
CA HIS A 40 -5.93 6.45 11.43
C HIS A 40 -4.92 6.15 10.32
N ASP A 41 -3.96 5.29 10.63
CA ASP A 41 -2.83 4.86 9.80
C ASP A 41 -3.22 4.16 8.48
N VAL A 42 -3.99 3.06 8.54
CA VAL A 42 -4.43 2.32 7.34
C VAL A 42 -5.28 3.22 6.45
N LYS A 43 -6.12 4.07 7.05
CA LYS A 43 -6.90 5.04 6.29
C LYS A 43 -5.99 6.05 5.58
N ALA A 44 -4.90 6.48 6.22
CA ALA A 44 -3.93 7.37 5.59
C ALA A 44 -3.23 6.71 4.39
N VAL A 45 -2.91 5.42 4.47
CA VAL A 45 -2.38 4.65 3.35
C VAL A 45 -3.40 4.55 2.20
N GLU A 46 -4.69 4.32 2.49
CA GLU A 46 -5.76 4.31 1.49
C GLU A 46 -5.84 5.65 0.73
N TYR A 47 -5.82 6.76 1.47
CA TYR A 47 -5.82 8.11 0.88
C TYR A 47 -4.55 8.39 0.08
N TYR A 48 -3.39 7.98 0.57
CA TYR A 48 -2.13 8.09 -0.17
C TYR A 48 -2.20 7.34 -1.52
N ILE A 49 -2.73 6.13 -1.54
CA ILE A 49 -2.92 5.37 -2.80
C ILE A 49 -3.90 6.10 -3.73
N ARG A 50 -4.98 6.68 -3.19
CA ARG A 50 -5.92 7.50 -3.97
C ARG A 50 -5.26 8.73 -4.58
N GLU A 51 -4.39 9.43 -3.85
CA GLU A 51 -3.62 10.55 -4.41
C GLU A 51 -2.73 10.11 -5.57
N ARG A 52 -2.10 8.93 -5.49
CA ARG A 52 -1.30 8.37 -6.59
C ARG A 52 -2.17 7.99 -7.79
N LEU A 53 -3.34 7.42 -7.55
CA LEU A 53 -4.31 7.11 -8.59
C LEU A 53 -4.87 8.37 -9.27
N ASP A 54 -5.08 9.45 -8.53
CA ASP A 54 -5.47 10.75 -9.08
C ASP A 54 -4.42 11.27 -10.06
N LYS A 55 -3.14 11.28 -9.65
CA LYS A 55 -2.00 11.67 -10.50
C LYS A 55 -1.87 10.84 -11.78
N MET A 56 -2.47 9.66 -11.82
CA MET A 56 -2.49 8.76 -12.98
C MET A 56 -3.78 8.87 -13.81
N ASN A 57 -4.69 9.79 -13.47
CA ASN A 57 -6.05 9.90 -14.04
C ASN A 57 -6.86 8.60 -13.90
N LYS A 58 -6.72 7.90 -12.77
CA LYS A 58 -7.39 6.62 -12.47
C LYS A 58 -8.38 6.71 -11.31
N LYS A 59 -9.08 7.84 -11.16
CA LYS A 59 -10.11 8.05 -10.11
C LYS A 59 -11.18 6.96 -10.06
N ARG A 60 -11.51 6.33 -11.20
CA ARG A 60 -12.44 5.19 -11.28
C ARG A 60 -12.08 4.03 -10.35
N LEU A 61 -10.80 3.91 -9.97
CA LEU A 61 -10.29 2.86 -9.12
C LEU A 61 -10.44 3.16 -7.62
N PHE A 62 -10.84 4.38 -7.22
CA PHE A 62 -10.94 4.75 -5.79
C PHE A 62 -11.83 3.85 -4.95
N PRO A 63 -13.02 3.40 -5.42
CA PRO A 63 -13.88 2.49 -4.67
C PRO A 63 -13.29 1.10 -4.49
N TRP A 64 -12.28 0.76 -5.29
CA TRP A 64 -11.62 -0.54 -5.31
C TRP A 64 -10.38 -0.60 -4.42
N VAL A 65 -9.90 0.55 -3.93
CA VAL A 65 -8.84 0.60 -2.91
C VAL A 65 -9.43 0.17 -1.58
N HIS A 66 -8.88 -0.89 -0.99
CA HIS A 66 -9.34 -1.47 0.28
C HIS A 66 -10.81 -1.99 0.22
N PHE A 67 -11.27 -2.40 -0.97
CA PHE A 67 -12.61 -2.96 -1.15
C PHE A 67 -12.78 -4.27 -0.39
N ALA A 68 -13.82 -4.34 0.46
CA ALA A 68 -14.16 -5.49 1.30
C ALA A 68 -13.05 -5.94 2.27
N LEU A 69 -12.09 -5.06 2.57
CA LEU A 69 -11.05 -5.30 3.57
C LEU A 69 -11.34 -4.51 4.85
N THR A 70 -10.79 -5.01 5.94
CA THR A 70 -10.62 -4.32 7.22
C THR A 70 -9.17 -3.91 7.40
N SER A 71 -8.90 -3.04 8.38
CA SER A 71 -7.53 -2.66 8.75
C SER A 71 -6.66 -3.88 9.10
N GLU A 72 -7.25 -4.90 9.72
CA GLU A 72 -6.54 -6.10 10.16
C GLU A 72 -6.12 -7.01 9.01
N ASP A 73 -6.85 -7.01 7.89
CA ASP A 73 -6.44 -7.75 6.69
C ASP A 73 -5.11 -7.20 6.12
N VAL A 74 -4.89 -5.89 6.28
CA VAL A 74 -3.65 -5.23 5.84
C VAL A 74 -2.55 -5.37 6.89
N ASN A 75 -2.87 -5.11 8.15
CA ASN A 75 -1.88 -5.11 9.23
C ASN A 75 -1.27 -6.49 9.45
N ASN A 76 -2.09 -7.53 9.57
CA ASN A 76 -1.60 -8.87 9.87
C ASN A 76 -0.70 -9.42 8.76
N LEU A 77 -1.05 -9.17 7.50
CA LEU A 77 -0.20 -9.55 6.37
C LEU A 77 1.11 -8.76 6.36
N SER A 78 1.05 -7.44 6.60
CA SER A 78 2.24 -6.58 6.63
C SER A 78 3.23 -7.01 7.72
N TYR A 79 2.74 -7.23 8.95
CA TYR A 79 3.57 -7.70 10.06
C TYR A 79 4.16 -9.09 9.80
N SER A 80 3.37 -10.01 9.24
CA SER A 80 3.87 -11.36 8.93
C SER A 80 5.03 -11.32 7.93
N LEU A 81 4.91 -10.51 6.88
CA LEU A 81 5.98 -10.34 5.88
C LEU A 81 7.21 -9.64 6.48
N MET A 82 7.01 -8.60 7.29
CA MET A 82 8.10 -7.90 7.98
C MET A 82 8.88 -8.85 8.90
N TRP A 83 8.17 -9.65 9.70
CA TRP A 83 8.80 -10.63 10.58
C TRP A 83 9.54 -11.71 9.81
N GLN A 84 8.94 -12.24 8.74
CA GLN A 84 9.58 -13.25 7.91
C GLN A 84 10.90 -12.73 7.33
N SER A 85 10.90 -11.53 6.73
CA SER A 85 12.12 -10.93 6.19
C SER A 85 13.14 -10.62 7.29
N ALA A 86 12.73 -10.04 8.41
CA ALA A 86 13.65 -9.75 9.52
C ALA A 86 14.31 -11.02 10.07
N VAL A 87 13.57 -12.13 10.17
CA VAL A 87 14.10 -13.40 10.67
C VAL A 87 15.05 -14.03 9.67
N ILE A 88 14.66 -14.15 8.40
CA ILE A 88 15.41 -14.87 7.38
C ILE A 88 16.63 -14.08 6.91
N ASP A 89 16.48 -12.78 6.68
CA ASP A 89 17.47 -11.97 5.99
C ASP A 89 18.45 -11.26 6.94
N VAL A 90 18.11 -11.15 8.23
CA VAL A 90 18.93 -10.45 9.24
C VAL A 90 19.24 -11.36 10.44
N TYR A 91 18.22 -11.79 11.18
CA TYR A 91 18.42 -12.45 12.47
C TYR A 91 19.12 -13.81 12.38
N ILE A 92 18.69 -14.70 11.47
CA ILE A 92 19.32 -16.01 11.29
C ILE A 92 20.77 -15.89 10.82
N PRO A 93 21.10 -15.08 9.78
CA PRO A 93 22.48 -14.84 9.40
C PRO A 93 23.36 -14.36 10.55
N ASP A 94 22.88 -13.41 11.35
CA ASP A 94 23.62 -12.84 12.48
C ASP A 94 23.89 -13.87 13.60
N LEU A 95 22.97 -14.80 13.84
CA LEU A 95 23.17 -15.88 14.82
C LEU A 95 24.14 -16.98 14.34
N SER A 96 24.30 -17.13 13.03
CA SER A 96 25.20 -18.13 12.44
C SER A 96 26.64 -17.64 12.25
N THR A 97 26.92 -16.41 12.69
CA THR A 97 28.24 -15.77 12.68
C THR A 97 28.91 -15.89 14.05
#